data_AF-A0A8S1EA10-F1
#
_entry.id   AF-A0A8S1EA10-F1
#
_cell.length_a   1.000
_cell.length_b   1.000
_cell.length_c   1.000
_cell.angle_alpha   90.00
_cell.angle_beta   90.00
_cell.angle_gamma   90.00
#
_symmetry.space_group_name_H-M   'P 1'
#
loop_
_entity.id
_entity.type
_entity.pdbx_description
1 polymer ?
#
loop_
_entity_poly.entity_id
_entity_poly.type
_entity_poly.pdbx_seq_one_letter_code
_entity_poly.pdbx_strand_id
1 'polypeptide(L)'
;MVAKIAFAVLALAAAVCAAPGAPLVAAPAYVKAVELHARPHYSFNYGVNDPHTGDHKSQSETRDGDFVKGQYSLLGADGTTRTVDTPPPTT
;
A
#
# COMPACT_ATOMS: atom_id res chain seq x y z
N MET A 1 -31.18 -7.31 -43.29
CA MET A 1 -31.94 -8.57 -43.10
C MET A 1 -31.02 -9.57 -42.45
N VAL A 2 -31.50 -10.24 -41.41
CA VAL A 2 -30.75 -11.03 -40.41
C VAL A 2 -30.32 -12.39 -40.98
N ALA A 3 -29.10 -12.83 -40.68
CA ALA A 3 -28.76 -14.25 -40.72
C ALA A 3 -27.82 -14.59 -39.55
N LYS A 4 -28.39 -15.30 -38.57
CA LYS A 4 -27.71 -15.94 -37.44
C LYS A 4 -26.83 -17.06 -38.01
N ILE A 5 -25.55 -17.13 -37.64
CA ILE A 5 -24.74 -18.35 -37.82
C ILE A 5 -24.11 -18.71 -36.48
N ALA A 6 -24.29 -19.98 -36.16
CA ALA A 6 -24.22 -20.58 -34.86
C ALA A 6 -22.80 -20.65 -34.28
N PHE A 7 -22.75 -20.55 -32.95
CA PHE A 7 -21.64 -20.99 -32.12
C PHE A 7 -21.36 -22.48 -32.38
N ALA A 8 -20.21 -22.79 -32.97
CA ALA A 8 -19.66 -24.14 -32.97
C ALA A 8 -18.41 -24.11 -32.07
N VAL A 9 -18.61 -24.44 -30.79
CA VAL A 9 -17.50 -24.81 -29.90
C VAL A 9 -16.99 -26.16 -30.38
N LEU A 10 -15.95 -26.15 -31.20
CA LEU A 10 -15.24 -27.36 -31.54
C LEU A 10 -14.32 -27.70 -30.35
N ALA A 11 -14.81 -28.54 -29.46
CA ALA A 11 -13.98 -29.21 -28.46
C ALA A 11 -12.97 -30.10 -29.20
N LEU A 12 -11.73 -29.63 -29.32
CA LEU A 12 -10.63 -30.44 -29.82
C LEU A 12 -10.24 -31.44 -28.73
N ALA A 13 -10.71 -32.68 -28.87
CA ALA A 13 -10.20 -33.81 -28.11
C ALA A 13 -8.72 -34.00 -28.46
N ALA A 14 -7.84 -33.82 -27.47
CA ALA A 14 -6.42 -34.09 -27.60
C ALA A 14 -6.21 -35.59 -27.80
N ALA A 15 -5.89 -36.01 -29.03
CA ALA A 15 -5.38 -37.33 -29.31
C ALA A 15 -3.93 -37.41 -28.78
N VAL A 16 -3.74 -38.02 -27.61
CA VAL A 16 -2.41 -38.34 -27.09
C VAL A 16 -1.89 -39.55 -27.85
N CYS A 17 -1.07 -39.31 -28.86
CA CYS A 17 -0.22 -40.34 -29.46
C CYS A 17 1.07 -40.42 -28.65
N ALA A 18 1.21 -41.48 -27.84
CA ALA A 18 2.44 -41.73 -27.08
C ALA A 18 3.48 -42.41 -28.00
N ALA A 19 4.32 -41.61 -28.65
CA ALA A 19 5.53 -42.09 -29.28
C ALA A 19 6.61 -42.33 -28.21
N PRO A 20 7.23 -43.52 -28.11
CA PRO A 20 8.31 -43.77 -27.17
C PRO A 20 9.56 -42.97 -27.61
N GLY A 21 9.95 -41.97 -26.81
CA GLY A 21 11.19 -41.22 -27.01
C GLY A 21 11.06 -39.70 -27.22
N ALA A 22 9.86 -39.12 -27.23
CA ALA A 22 9.70 -37.68 -27.24
C ALA A 22 10.03 -37.08 -25.84
N PRO A 23 10.89 -36.05 -25.74
CA PRO A 23 11.17 -35.42 -24.45
C PRO A 23 9.91 -34.72 -23.93
N LEU A 24 9.48 -35.10 -22.73
CA LEU A 24 8.44 -34.39 -21.98
C LEU A 24 8.98 -33.01 -21.60
N VAL A 25 8.62 -31.98 -22.37
CA VAL A 25 8.85 -30.60 -21.97
C VAL A 25 7.78 -30.25 -20.93
N ALA A 26 8.17 -30.20 -19.66
CA ALA A 26 7.30 -29.78 -18.58
C ALA A 26 6.87 -28.31 -18.83
N ALA A 27 5.56 -28.07 -18.89
CA ALA A 27 5.04 -26.71 -18.93
C ALA A 27 5.48 -25.95 -17.66
N PRO A 28 5.83 -24.66 -17.74
CA PRO A 28 6.23 -23.90 -16.58
C PRO A 28 5.08 -23.85 -15.58
N ALA A 29 5.35 -24.25 -14.34
CA ALA A 29 4.37 -24.18 -13.26
C ALA A 29 3.98 -22.72 -13.02
N TYR A 30 2.68 -22.43 -12.98
CA TYR A 30 2.18 -21.13 -12.57
C TYR A 30 2.44 -20.94 -11.08
N VAL A 31 3.34 -20.03 -10.74
CA VAL A 31 3.61 -19.65 -9.35
C VAL A 31 2.83 -18.38 -9.05
N LYS A 32 1.87 -18.48 -8.12
CA LYS A 32 1.11 -17.33 -7.64
C LYS A 32 2.07 -16.46 -6.82
N ALA A 33 2.39 -15.27 -7.32
CA ALA A 33 3.17 -14.30 -6.56
C ALA A 33 2.42 -13.93 -5.27
N VAL A 34 3.04 -14.19 -4.12
CA VAL A 34 2.56 -13.69 -2.83
C VAL A 34 3.02 -12.24 -2.72
N GLU A 35 2.06 -11.32 -2.74
CA GLU A 35 2.32 -9.91 -2.53
C GLU A 35 2.53 -9.66 -1.03
N LEU A 36 3.80 -9.45 -0.64
CA LEU A 36 4.16 -9.17 0.73
C LEU A 36 3.78 -7.72 1.07
N HIS A 37 2.67 -7.54 1.78
CA HIS A 37 2.28 -6.22 2.25
C HIS A 37 3.03 -5.90 3.56
N ALA A 38 4.00 -5.00 3.49
CA ALA A 38 4.67 -4.49 4.68
C ALA A 38 3.72 -3.59 5.49
N ARG A 39 3.73 -3.73 6.82
CA ARG A 39 2.98 -2.83 7.71
C ARG A 39 3.50 -1.39 7.56
N PRO A 40 2.64 -0.39 7.30
CA PRO A 40 3.07 1.00 7.20
C PRO A 40 3.70 1.47 8.52
N HIS A 41 4.93 1.96 8.46
CA HIS A 41 5.63 2.48 9.63
C HIS A 41 6.50 3.67 9.26
N TYR A 42 6.34 4.78 9.96
CA TYR A 42 7.21 5.95 9.84
C TYR A 42 7.26 6.75 11.14
N SER A 43 8.30 7.55 11.29
CA SER A 43 8.40 8.56 12.33
C SER A 43 9.10 9.79 11.75
N PHE A 44 8.54 10.97 11.99
CA PHE A 44 9.14 12.23 11.58
C PHE A 44 8.94 13.30 12.64
N ASN A 45 9.85 14.26 12.67
CA ASN A 45 9.76 15.45 13.50
C ASN A 45 10.26 16.65 12.70
N TYR A 46 9.62 17.80 12.89
CA TYR A 46 10.13 19.07 12.39
C TYR A 46 9.86 20.20 13.39
N GLY A 47 10.59 21.30 13.23
CA GLY A 47 10.35 22.52 13.98
C GLY A 47 10.76 23.74 13.17
N VAL A 48 10.13 24.87 13.51
CA VAL A 48 10.50 26.19 13.01
C VAL A 48 10.87 27.04 14.21
N ASN A 49 11.99 27.74 14.10
CA ASN A 49 12.41 28.79 15.01
C ASN A 49 12.90 29.95 14.16
N ASP A 50 11.99 30.87 13.85
CA ASP A 50 12.26 32.04 13.03
C ASP A 50 12.01 33.33 13.85
N PRO A 51 13.08 33.97 14.35
CA PRO A 51 12.97 35.22 15.09
C PRO A 51 12.45 36.40 14.25
N HIS A 52 12.56 36.35 12.92
CA HIS A 52 12.14 37.45 12.06
C HIS A 52 10.62 37.50 11.92
N THR A 53 9.98 36.33 11.71
CA THR A 53 8.52 36.22 11.66
C THR A 53 7.88 35.99 13.04
N GLY A 54 8.69 35.60 14.03
CA GLY A 54 8.23 35.18 15.36
C GLY A 54 7.67 33.76 15.37
N ASP A 55 7.88 32.97 14.31
CA ASP A 55 7.34 31.63 14.21
C ASP A 55 8.16 30.65 15.06
N HIS A 56 7.53 30.09 16.09
CA HIS A 56 8.14 29.07 16.94
C HIS A 56 7.15 27.91 17.15
N LYS A 57 7.40 26.80 16.46
CA LYS A 57 6.53 25.61 16.48
C LYS A 57 7.33 24.32 16.32
N SER A 58 6.74 23.22 16.76
CA SER A 58 7.26 21.88 16.48
C SER A 58 6.13 20.90 16.21
N GLN A 59 6.41 19.87 15.42
CA GLN A 59 5.53 18.73 15.20
C GLN A 59 6.33 17.43 15.29
N SER A 60 5.70 16.41 15.86
CA SER A 60 6.15 15.03 15.84
C SER A 60 4.98 14.13 15.43
N GLU A 61 5.25 13.13 14.60
CA GLU A 61 4.29 12.09 14.26
C GLU A 61 4.98 10.73 14.10
N THR A 62 4.30 9.68 14.56
CA THR A 62 4.70 8.30 14.34
C THR A 62 3.48 7.50 13.94
N ARG A 63 3.62 6.74 12.85
CA ARG A 63 2.62 5.78 12.40
C ARG A 63 3.12 4.37 12.61
N ASP A 64 2.23 3.55 13.13
CA ASP A 64 2.42 2.11 13.24
C ASP A 64 1.16 1.35 12.82
N GLY A 65 1.13 0.87 11.57
CA GLY A 65 -0.06 0.29 10.94
C GLY A 65 -1.18 1.31 10.79
N ASP A 66 -2.29 1.08 11.50
CA ASP A 66 -3.47 1.95 11.49
C ASP A 66 -3.45 3.01 12.59
N PHE A 67 -2.45 2.94 13.49
CA PHE A 67 -2.31 3.89 14.59
C PHE A 67 -1.36 5.00 14.19
N VAL A 68 -1.85 6.23 14.22
CA VAL A 68 -1.04 7.44 14.11
C VAL A 68 -1.09 8.14 15.46
N LYS A 69 0.08 8.54 15.97
CA LYS A 69 0.20 9.35 17.17
C LYS A 69 1.20 10.46 16.95
N GLY A 70 1.01 11.57 17.64
CA GLY A 70 1.89 12.72 17.47
C GLY A 70 1.52 13.88 18.37
N GLN A 71 2.28 14.95 18.22
CA GLN A 71 2.06 16.20 18.95
C GLN A 71 2.42 17.38 18.06
N TYR A 72 1.67 18.46 18.18
CA TYR A 72 1.99 19.77 17.62
C TYR A 72 2.07 20.81 18.73
N SER A 73 3.12 21.63 18.74
CA SER A 73 3.29 22.75 19.66
C SER A 73 3.45 24.07 18.90
N LEU A 74 2.88 25.13 19.45
CA LEU A 74 2.95 26.49 18.89
C LEU A 74 3.10 27.50 20.02
N LEU A 75 4.10 28.37 19.91
CA LEU A 75 4.21 29.57 20.73
C LEU A 75 3.31 30.66 20.13
N GLY A 76 2.30 31.07 20.89
CA GLY A 76 1.43 32.18 20.53
C GLY A 76 2.10 33.53 20.71
N ALA A 77 1.56 34.56 20.04
CA ALA A 77 2.01 35.94 20.20
C ALA A 77 1.81 36.49 21.62
N ASP A 78 0.94 35.85 22.41
CA ASP A 78 0.73 36.10 23.84
C ASP A 78 1.83 35.49 24.74
N GLY A 79 2.82 34.82 24.16
CA GLY A 79 3.89 34.12 24.87
C GLY A 79 3.48 32.77 25.43
N THR A 80 2.25 32.31 25.19
CA THR A 80 1.78 31.01 25.67
C THR A 80 2.13 29.91 24.67
N THR A 81 2.64 28.78 25.15
CA THR A 81 2.79 27.59 24.31
C THR A 81 1.55 26.74 24.41
N ARG A 82 0.95 26.42 23.26
CA ARG A 82 -0.18 25.50 23.15
C ARG A 82 0.31 24.22 22.52
N THR A 83 -0.13 23.10 23.09
CA THR A 83 0.25 21.77 22.65
C THR A 83 -1.00 20.96 22.39
N VAL A 84 -1.07 20.33 21.22
CA VAL A 84 -2.16 19.45 20.80
C VAL A 84 -1.59 18.06 20.59
N ASP A 85 -2.10 17.10 21.36
CA ASP A 85 -1.76 15.69 21.19
C ASP A 85 -2.73 15.05 20.20
N THR A 86 -2.20 14.20 19.32
CA THR A 86 -2.98 13.34 18.44
C THR A 86 -2.92 11.93 19.01
N PRO A 87 -3.89 11.51 19.86
CA PRO A 87 -3.91 10.18 20.43
C PRO A 87 -4.32 9.15 19.36
N PRO A 88 -3.87 7.88 19.48
CA PRO A 88 -4.38 6.81 18.64
C PRO A 88 -5.90 6.65 18.86
N PRO A 89 -6.67 6.24 17.83
CA PRO A 89 -8.10 6.00 17.98
C PRO A 89 -8.38 4.95 19.07
N THR A 90 -9.33 5.23 19.95
CA THR A 90 -9.81 4.27 20.96
C THR A 90 -10.70 3.23 20.28
N THR A 91 -10.42 1.95 20.53
CA THR A 91 -11.21 0.81 20.03
C THR A 91 -12.53 0.67 20.78
#